data_AF-A0A7J9BNV8-F1
#
_entry.id   AF-A0A7J9BNV8-F1
#
_cell.length_a   1.000
_cell.length_b   1.000
_cell.length_c   1.000
_cell.angle_alpha   90.00
_cell.angle_beta   90.00
_cell.angle_gamma   90.00
#
_symmetry.space_group_name_H-M   'P 1'
#
loop_
_entity.id
_entity.type
_entity.pdbx_description
1 polymer ?
#
loop_
_entity_poly.entity_id
_entity_poly.type
_entity_poly.pdbx_seq_one_letter_code
_entity_poly.pdbx_strand_id
1 'polypeptide(L)'
;MSALTELVILVPFCFFLVALIKFLYDYLWVPLRIQRLLNSQGIKGPPYKFIHGNNHEVTKMKKEALSKPMALRHDIFPRVQPHIYTWINRYGRNYIYWNGTRAVLVISEPELVKEVLKNNENTFPKKKPSIYFSNLLGNGLV
;
A
#
# COMPACT_ATOMS: atom_id res chain seq x y z
N MET A 1 30.69 39.39 -4.33
CA MET A 1 30.59 38.00 -4.80
C MET A 1 30.43 38.04 -6.31
N SER A 2 31.14 37.19 -7.07
CA SER A 2 31.03 37.21 -8.54
C SER A 2 29.72 36.55 -8.98
N ALA A 3 29.13 36.98 -10.09
CA ALA A 3 27.90 36.39 -10.64
C ALA A 3 28.01 34.85 -10.83
N LEU A 4 29.23 34.35 -11.04
CA LEU A 4 29.54 32.92 -11.10
C LEU A 4 29.27 32.21 -9.75
N THR A 5 29.66 32.81 -8.62
CA THR A 5 29.41 32.24 -7.29
C THR A 5 27.92 32.20 -6.95
N GLU A 6 27.14 33.18 -7.39
CA GLU A 6 25.69 33.20 -7.19
C GLU A 6 25.00 32.10 -7.99
N LEU A 7 25.37 31.94 -9.27
CA LEU A 7 24.85 30.86 -10.13
C LEU A 7 25.17 29.46 -9.60
N VAL A 8 26.39 29.26 -9.09
CA VAL A 8 26.84 27.97 -8.52
C VAL A 8 26.01 27.57 -7.29
N ILE A 9 25.46 28.54 -6.55
CA ILE A 9 24.62 28.27 -5.37
C ILE A 9 23.14 28.16 -5.73
N LEU A 10 22.65 29.07 -6.59
CA LEU A 10 21.23 29.15 -6.97
C LEU A 10 20.76 27.91 -7.72
N VAL A 11 21.58 27.38 -8.64
CA VAL A 11 21.18 26.24 -9.48
C VAL A 11 20.92 24.98 -8.63
N PRO A 12 21.87 24.49 -7.79
CA PRO A 12 21.62 23.34 -6.91
C PRO A 12 20.46 23.58 -5.93
N PHE A 13 20.32 24.80 -5.42
CA PHE A 13 19.22 25.14 -4.52
C PHE A 13 17.86 25.00 -5.21
N CYS A 14 17.71 25.50 -6.43
CA CYS A 14 16.51 25.31 -7.24
C CYS A 14 16.22 23.82 -7.49
N PHE A 15 17.22 23.03 -7.84
CA PHE A 15 17.06 21.58 -8.02
C PHE A 15 16.60 20.89 -6.72
N PHE A 16 17.18 21.26 -5.59
CA PHE A 16 16.78 20.75 -4.29
C PHE A 16 15.32 21.09 -3.95
N LEU A 17 14.90 22.33 -4.19
CA LEU A 17 13.50 22.75 -3.97
C LEU A 17 12.53 21.98 -4.85
N VAL A 18 12.83 21.81 -6.14
CA VAL A 18 11.98 21.03 -7.06
C VAL A 18 11.89 19.57 -6.59
N ALA A 19 13.01 18.96 -6.19
CA ALA A 19 13.03 17.60 -5.67
C ALA A 19 12.22 17.47 -4.37
N LEU A 20 12.34 18.44 -3.45
CA LEU A 20 11.59 18.48 -2.19
C LEU A 20 10.09 18.62 -2.43
N ILE A 21 9.67 19.51 -3.33
CA ILE A 21 8.26 19.70 -3.69
C ILE A 21 7.70 18.40 -4.29
N LYS A 22 8.44 17.78 -5.23
CA LYS A 22 8.04 16.51 -5.82
C LYS A 22 7.91 15.42 -4.76
N PHE A 23 8.88 15.33 -3.84
CA PHE A 23 8.85 14.37 -2.74
C PHE A 23 7.63 14.59 -1.83
N LEU A 24 7.36 15.81 -1.39
CA LEU A 24 6.19 16.11 -0.57
C LEU A 24 4.87 15.85 -1.32
N TYR A 25 4.82 16.14 -2.61
CA TYR A 25 3.66 15.83 -3.44
C TYR A 25 3.39 14.31 -3.47
N ASP A 26 4.40 13.52 -3.83
CA ASP A 26 4.30 12.08 -4.02
C ASP A 26 4.10 11.32 -2.68
N TYR A 27 4.73 11.77 -1.59
CA TYR A 27 4.73 11.06 -0.30
C TYR A 27 3.73 11.61 0.72
N LEU A 28 3.28 12.86 0.60
CA LEU A 28 2.34 13.46 1.55
C LEU A 28 1.00 13.79 0.88
N TRP A 29 1.02 14.57 -0.19
CA TRP A 29 -0.22 15.09 -0.79
C TRP A 29 -1.05 13.99 -1.47
N VAL A 30 -0.42 13.18 -2.33
CA VAL A 30 -1.13 12.12 -3.09
C VAL A 30 -1.80 11.10 -2.15
N PRO A 31 -1.11 10.52 -1.15
CA PRO A 31 -1.74 9.59 -0.23
C PRO A 31 -2.92 10.20 0.55
N LEU A 32 -2.73 11.40 1.10
CA LEU A 32 -3.79 12.07 1.87
C LEU A 32 -5.00 12.42 1.01
N ARG A 33 -4.77 12.86 -0.24
CA ARG A 33 -5.85 13.16 -1.19
C ARG A 33 -6.67 11.90 -1.51
N ILE A 34 -6.01 10.79 -1.82
CA ILE A 34 -6.69 9.51 -2.12
C ILE A 34 -7.46 9.02 -0.88
N GLN A 35 -6.88 9.10 0.32
CA GLN A 35 -7.59 8.70 1.55
C GLN A 35 -8.87 9.53 1.76
N ARG A 36 -8.80 10.84 1.58
CA ARG A 36 -9.97 11.73 1.72
C ARG A 36 -11.05 11.39 0.68
N LEU A 37 -10.64 11.17 -0.56
CA LEU A 37 -11.56 10.79 -1.64
C LEU A 37 -12.30 9.49 -1.31
N LEU A 38 -11.58 8.43 -0.96
CA LEU A 38 -12.19 7.14 -0.64
C LEU A 38 -13.04 7.19 0.64
N ASN A 39 -12.60 7.93 1.66
CA ASN A 39 -13.41 8.17 2.85
C ASN A 39 -14.75 8.84 2.52
N SER A 40 -14.76 9.81 1.58
CA SER A 40 -16.01 10.48 1.13
C SER A 40 -16.95 9.54 0.37
N GLN A 41 -16.41 8.47 -0.23
CA GLN A 41 -17.18 7.39 -0.87
C GLN A 41 -17.60 6.29 0.12
N GLY A 42 -17.31 6.46 1.42
CA GLY A 42 -17.63 5.48 2.46
C GLY A 42 -16.59 4.38 2.67
N ILE A 43 -15.52 4.33 1.86
CA ILE A 43 -14.44 3.35 1.99
C ILE A 43 -13.44 3.86 3.03
N LYS A 44 -13.56 3.35 4.24
CA LYS A 44 -12.69 3.71 5.37
C LYS A 44 -11.47 2.79 5.45
N GLY A 45 -10.56 3.09 6.36
CA GLY A 45 -9.35 2.31 6.56
C GLY A 45 -8.39 2.93 7.58
N PRO A 46 -7.30 2.23 7.96
CA PRO A 46 -6.26 2.84 8.77
C PRO A 46 -5.72 4.12 8.10
N PRO A 47 -5.37 5.16 8.88
CA PRO A 47 -4.79 6.37 8.33
C PRO A 47 -3.43 6.08 7.71
N TYR A 48 -3.11 6.78 6.62
CA TYR A 48 -1.77 6.83 6.06
C TYR A 48 -0.77 7.37 7.10
N LYS A 49 0.38 6.70 7.23
CA LYS A 49 1.50 7.16 8.07
C LYS A 49 2.67 7.50 7.16
N PHE A 50 3.27 8.66 7.37
CA PHE A 50 4.22 9.23 6.42
C PHE A 50 5.41 8.30 6.14
N ILE A 51 5.66 8.22 4.84
CA ILE A 51 6.54 7.35 4.04
C ILE A 51 6.11 5.89 3.99
N HIS A 52 6.06 5.19 5.11
CA HIS A 52 5.95 3.74 5.11
C HIS A 52 4.50 3.22 5.11
N GLY A 53 3.51 4.11 5.19
CA GLY A 53 2.12 3.72 5.28
C GLY A 53 1.86 2.84 6.50
N ASN A 54 1.11 1.76 6.33
CA ASN A 54 0.77 0.85 7.42
C ASN A 54 1.78 -0.32 7.59
N ASN A 55 2.89 -0.32 6.85
CA ASN A 55 3.82 -1.47 6.80
C ASN A 55 4.36 -1.87 8.18
N HIS A 56 4.77 -0.90 9.00
CA HIS A 56 5.26 -1.18 10.35
C HIS A 56 4.19 -1.83 11.23
N GLU A 57 2.95 -1.34 11.14
CA GLU A 57 1.81 -1.89 11.89
C GLU A 57 1.47 -3.31 11.44
N VAL A 58 1.49 -3.58 10.13
CA VAL A 58 1.32 -4.92 9.57
C VAL A 58 2.40 -5.87 10.08
N THR A 59 3.66 -5.47 10.06
CA THR A 59 4.78 -6.29 10.55
C THR A 59 4.65 -6.57 12.04
N LYS A 60 4.28 -5.56 12.83
CA LYS A 60 4.03 -5.70 14.27
C LYS A 60 2.91 -6.72 14.55
N MET A 61 1.75 -6.56 13.91
CA MET A 61 0.61 -7.49 14.05
C MET A 61 1.00 -8.93 13.66
N LYS A 62 1.77 -9.10 12.58
CA LYS A 62 2.29 -10.41 12.17
C LYS A 62 3.21 -11.02 13.22
N LYS A 63 4.15 -10.25 13.77
CA LYS A 63 5.06 -10.71 14.83
C LYS A 63 4.29 -11.14 16.08
N GLU A 64 3.30 -10.34 16.51
CA GLU A 64 2.45 -10.65 17.67
C GLU A 64 1.56 -11.87 17.46
N ALA A 65 1.05 -12.09 16.24
CA ALA A 65 0.26 -13.27 15.92
C ALA A 65 1.12 -14.56 15.92
N LEU A 66 2.36 -14.46 15.42
CA LEU A 66 3.30 -15.58 15.37
C LEU A 66 3.91 -15.94 16.72
N SER A 67 4.06 -14.96 17.63
CA SER A 67 4.65 -15.20 18.95
C SER A 67 3.76 -16.01 19.91
N LYS A 68 2.46 -16.07 19.63
CA LYS A 68 1.51 -16.84 20.44
C LYS A 68 1.42 -18.28 19.91
N PRO A 69 1.19 -19.30 20.74
CA PRO A 69 0.81 -20.62 20.25
C PRO A 69 -0.58 -20.59 19.60
N MET A 70 -0.86 -21.51 18.68
CA MET A 70 -2.18 -21.69 18.07
C MET A 70 -2.60 -23.15 18.20
N ALA A 71 -3.87 -23.37 18.57
CA ALA A 71 -4.46 -24.70 18.59
C ALA A 71 -4.57 -25.28 17.17
N LEU A 72 -4.56 -26.61 17.05
CA LEU A 72 -4.76 -27.28 15.77
C LEU A 72 -6.23 -27.16 15.34
N ARG A 73 -6.55 -26.10 14.60
CA ARG A 73 -7.90 -25.77 14.11
C ARG A 73 -7.82 -25.17 12.72
N HIS A 74 -8.95 -25.16 12.00
CA HIS A 74 -9.04 -24.61 10.65
C HIS A 74 -9.15 -23.06 10.61
N ASP A 75 -9.40 -22.39 11.73
CA ASP A 75 -9.56 -20.94 11.86
C ASP A 75 -8.22 -20.19 11.91
N ILE A 76 -7.35 -20.45 10.93
CA ILE A 76 -5.98 -19.92 10.90
C ILE A 76 -5.88 -18.46 10.43
N PHE A 77 -6.97 -17.89 9.88
CA PHE A 77 -6.95 -16.58 9.22
C PHE A 77 -6.45 -15.43 10.12
N PRO A 78 -6.88 -15.29 11.40
CA PRO A 78 -6.37 -14.27 12.31
C PRO A 78 -4.87 -14.43 12.61
N ARG A 79 -4.29 -15.63 12.44
CA ARG A 79 -2.86 -15.87 12.62
C ARG A 79 -2.05 -15.53 11.36
N VAL A 80 -2.53 -15.96 10.19
CA VAL A 80 -1.79 -15.80 8.92
C VAL A 80 -1.87 -14.36 8.40
N GLN A 81 -3.05 -13.74 8.48
CA GLN A 81 -3.30 -12.37 8.02
C GLN A 81 -3.96 -11.52 9.13
N PRO A 82 -3.27 -11.30 10.28
CA PRO A 82 -3.85 -10.62 11.44
C PRO A 82 -4.34 -9.20 11.14
N HIS A 83 -3.61 -8.47 10.29
CA HIS A 83 -3.97 -7.12 9.87
C HIS A 83 -5.26 -7.09 9.04
N ILE A 84 -5.43 -8.03 8.09
CA ILE A 84 -6.66 -8.12 7.29
C ILE A 84 -7.84 -8.47 8.20
N TYR A 85 -7.69 -9.48 9.05
CA TYR A 85 -8.72 -9.85 10.01
C TYR A 85 -9.13 -8.67 10.90
N THR A 86 -8.14 -7.95 11.45
CA THR A 86 -8.38 -6.80 12.32
C THR A 86 -9.09 -5.66 11.58
N TRP A 87 -8.68 -5.36 10.36
CA TRP A 87 -9.21 -4.23 9.60
C TRP A 87 -10.57 -4.50 8.97
N ILE A 88 -10.85 -5.74 8.53
CA ILE A 88 -12.21 -6.13 8.11
C ILE A 88 -13.19 -5.92 9.26
N ASN A 89 -12.84 -6.37 10.45
CA ASN A 89 -13.70 -6.23 11.63
C ASN A 89 -13.86 -4.78 12.10
N ARG A 90 -12.91 -3.89 11.76
CA ARG A 90 -12.93 -2.49 12.19
C ARG A 90 -13.54 -1.53 11.17
N TYR A 91 -13.25 -1.73 9.89
CA TYR A 91 -13.59 -0.79 8.81
C TYR A 91 -14.63 -1.34 7.85
N GLY A 92 -14.93 -2.64 7.91
CA GLY A 92 -15.89 -3.31 7.03
C GLY A 92 -15.22 -4.19 5.98
N ARG A 93 -16.06 -4.84 5.16
CA ARG A 93 -15.63 -5.82 4.15
C ARG A 93 -14.75 -5.22 3.05
N ASN A 94 -14.98 -3.95 2.76
CA ASN A 94 -14.22 -3.17 1.81
C ASN A 94 -13.51 -2.03 2.56
N TYR A 95 -12.19 -1.97 2.46
CA TYR A 95 -11.40 -0.95 3.15
C TYR A 95 -10.11 -0.63 2.38
N ILE A 96 -9.55 0.56 2.62
CA ILE A 96 -8.25 0.94 2.08
C ILE A 96 -7.16 0.76 3.14
N TYR A 97 -5.95 0.32 2.75
CA TYR A 97 -4.75 0.49 3.57
C TYR A 97 -3.57 0.95 2.71
N TRP A 98 -2.44 1.26 3.35
CA TRP A 98 -1.25 1.81 2.70
C TRP A 98 -0.06 0.88 2.75
N ASN A 99 0.47 0.50 1.58
CA ASN A 99 1.77 -0.14 1.45
C ASN A 99 2.80 0.89 0.97
N GLY A 100 3.55 1.47 1.91
CA GLY A 100 4.31 2.69 1.62
C GLY A 100 3.34 3.80 1.21
N THR A 101 3.65 4.51 0.13
CA THR A 101 2.78 5.53 -0.48
C THR A 101 1.67 4.95 -1.36
N ARG A 102 1.65 3.63 -1.59
CA ARG A 102 0.66 2.98 -2.46
C ARG A 102 -0.62 2.67 -1.69
N ALA A 103 -1.73 3.23 -2.15
CA ALA A 103 -3.07 2.84 -1.74
C ALA A 103 -3.37 1.40 -2.18
N VAL A 104 -3.91 0.60 -1.28
CA VAL A 104 -4.40 -0.76 -1.56
C VAL A 104 -5.85 -0.85 -1.11
N LEU A 105 -6.74 -1.04 -2.08
CA LEU A 105 -8.15 -1.31 -1.84
C LEU A 105 -8.33 -2.83 -1.64
N VAL A 106 -8.90 -3.21 -0.51
CA VAL A 106 -9.27 -4.59 -0.20
C VAL A 106 -10.77 -4.73 -0.40
N ILE A 107 -11.17 -5.71 -1.21
CA ILE A 107 -12.56 -6.02 -1.53
C ILE A 107 -12.82 -7.46 -1.06
N SER A 108 -13.79 -7.63 -0.16
CA SER A 108 -14.12 -8.95 0.42
C SER A 108 -15.58 -9.35 0.18
N GLU A 109 -16.31 -8.56 -0.61
CA GLU A 109 -17.68 -8.83 -1.04
C GLU A 109 -17.71 -9.76 -2.26
N PRO A 110 -18.33 -10.96 -2.17
CA PRO A 110 -18.31 -11.97 -3.23
C PRO A 110 -18.78 -11.45 -4.59
N GLU A 111 -19.80 -10.60 -4.61
CA GLU A 111 -20.38 -10.04 -5.83
C GLU A 111 -19.35 -9.16 -6.56
N LEU A 112 -18.71 -8.24 -5.85
CA LEU A 112 -17.66 -7.38 -6.39
C LEU A 112 -16.40 -8.17 -6.76
N VAL A 113 -15.99 -9.13 -5.93
CA VAL A 113 -14.84 -10.01 -6.23
C VAL A 113 -15.11 -10.77 -7.53
N LYS A 114 -16.31 -11.31 -7.71
CA LYS A 114 -16.70 -12.02 -8.94
C LYS A 114 -16.66 -11.09 -10.15
N GLU A 115 -17.11 -9.84 -10.02
CA GLU A 115 -17.05 -8.85 -11.09
C GLU A 115 -15.62 -8.50 -11.49
N VAL A 116 -14.76 -8.21 -10.49
CA VAL A 116 -13.34 -7.93 -10.70
C VAL A 116 -12.62 -9.10 -11.38
N LEU A 117 -12.93 -10.34 -10.97
CA LEU A 117 -12.33 -11.54 -11.54
C LEU A 117 -12.87 -11.92 -12.92
N LYS A 118 -14.11 -11.53 -13.25
CA LYS A 118 -14.73 -11.77 -14.57
C LYS A 118 -14.28 -10.74 -15.61
N ASN A 119 -13.78 -9.59 -15.19
CA ASN A 119 -13.31 -8.55 -16.09
C ASN A 119 -12.14 -9.07 -16.96
N ASN A 120 -12.39 -9.21 -18.26
CA ASN A 120 -11.43 -9.68 -19.26
C ASN A 120 -10.71 -8.53 -19.99
N GLU A 121 -11.03 -7.27 -19.68
CA GLU A 121 -10.49 -6.08 -20.36
C GLU A 121 -9.13 -5.65 -19.81
N ASN A 122 -8.44 -6.52 -19.06
CA ASN A 122 -7.18 -6.24 -18.37
C ASN A 122 -7.22 -5.00 -17.45
N THR A 123 -8.42 -4.55 -17.03
CA THR A 123 -8.59 -3.42 -16.11
C THR A 123 -7.94 -3.69 -14.75
N PHE A 124 -7.94 -4.96 -14.32
CA PHE A 124 -7.32 -5.43 -13.08
C PHE A 124 -6.15 -6.37 -13.40
N PRO A 125 -4.98 -5.84 -13.80
CA PRO A 125 -3.86 -6.69 -14.17
C PRO A 125 -3.37 -7.47 -12.97
N LYS A 126 -3.13 -8.77 -13.17
CA LYS A 126 -2.50 -9.61 -12.14
C LYS A 126 -1.12 -9.05 -11.82
N LYS A 127 -0.80 -8.98 -10.52
CA LYS A 127 0.51 -8.53 -10.07
C LYS A 127 1.59 -9.45 -10.64
N LYS A 128 2.51 -8.88 -11.41
CA LYS A 128 3.69 -9.63 -11.86
C LYS A 128 4.55 -10.00 -10.66
N PRO A 129 5.08 -11.24 -10.60
CA PRO A 129 6.05 -11.61 -9.58
C PRO A 129 7.25 -10.65 -9.62
N SER A 130 7.90 -10.44 -8.47
CA SER A 130 9.17 -9.71 -8.45
C SER A 130 10.22 -10.50 -9.23
N ILE A 131 11.26 -9.81 -9.72
CA ILE A 131 12.36 -10.45 -10.47
C ILE A 131 12.96 -11.62 -9.68
N TYR A 132 13.09 -11.48 -8.36
CA TYR A 132 13.55 -12.53 -7.47
C TYR A 132 12.61 -13.76 -7.45
N PHE A 133 11.30 -13.53 -7.43
CA PHE A 133 10.30 -14.60 -7.45
C PHE A 133 10.16 -15.25 -8.83
N SER A 134 10.29 -14.48 -9.92
CA SER A 134 10.24 -15.03 -11.28
C SER A 134 11.44 -15.94 -11.58
N ASN A 135 12.62 -15.61 -11.06
CA ASN A 135 13.80 -16.47 -11.24
C ASN A 135 13.69 -17.79 -10.47
N LEU A 136 12.95 -17.82 -9.36
CA LEU A 136 12.73 -19.03 -8.56
C LEU A 136 11.64 -19.93 -9.14
N LEU A 137 10.56 -19.34 -9.66
CA LEU A 137 9.40 -20.07 -10.18
C LEU A 137 9.52 -20.43 -11.67
N GLY A 138 10.51 -19.88 -12.37
CA GLY A 138 10.61 -19.95 -13.83
C GLY A 138 9.50 -19.14 -14.53
N ASN A 139 9.35 -19.33 -15.84
CA ASN A 139 8.36 -18.60 -16.63
C ASN A 139 6.90 -19.08 -16.43
N GLY A 140 6.65 -20.03 -15.52
CA GLY A 140 5.32 -20.54 -15.21
C GLY A 140 4.61 -21.24 -16.38
N LEU A 141 3.30 -21.45 -16.23
CA LEU A 141 2.41 -21.87 -17.33
C LEU A 141 1.93 -20.62 -18.07
N VAL A 142 2.12 -20.64 -19.39
CA VAL A 142 1.64 -19.63 -20.35
C VAL A 142 0.11 -19.65 -20.41
#